data_AF-A0A7S2Z6L7-F1
#
_entry.id   AF-A0A7S2Z6L7-F1
#
_cell.length_a   1.000
_cell.length_b   1.000
_cell.length_c   1.000
_cell.angle_alpha   90.00
_cell.angle_beta   90.00
_cell.angle_gamma   90.00
#
_symmetry.space_group_name_H-M   'P 1'
#
loop_
_entity.id
_entity.type
_entity.pdbx_description
1 polymer ?
#
loop_
_entity_poly.entity_id
_entity_poly.type
_entity_poly.pdbx_seq_one_letter_code
_entity_poly.pdbx_strand_id
1 'polypeptide(L)'
;LKKKLRVKLEVASFLQDTVDEMASSIKQKKGGKKAARAEALKEFIQKIRNGESASNDEIGQFAKLFNDEFTLDNLSRVHLVNMCKFAGLTPFGTDVILREQLRSHLRAIKEDDILIRQEGIETLSASELRDACRARGMR
;
A
#
# COMPACT_ATOMS: atom_id res chain seq x y z
N LEU A 1 4.22 -7.70 -26.01
CA LEU A 1 4.02 -8.82 -25.05
C LEU A 1 5.10 -8.94 -23.97
N LYS A 2 6.40 -9.03 -24.30
CA LYS A 2 7.49 -9.20 -23.31
C LYS A 2 7.51 -8.18 -22.15
N LYS A 3 7.23 -6.89 -22.43
CA LYS A 3 7.21 -5.81 -21.42
C LYS A 3 6.09 -5.98 -20.38
N LYS A 4 4.88 -6.40 -20.81
CA LYS A 4 3.73 -6.65 -19.92
C LYS A 4 3.96 -7.88 -19.04
N LEU A 5 4.58 -8.93 -19.59
CA LEU A 5 4.95 -10.13 -18.83
C LEU A 5 6.02 -9.82 -17.78
N ARG A 6 7.04 -9.03 -18.14
CA ARG A 6 8.09 -8.61 -17.20
C ARG A 6 7.54 -7.81 -16.02
N VAL A 7 6.67 -6.84 -16.28
CA VAL A 7 6.01 -6.06 -15.21
C VAL A 7 5.18 -6.96 -14.30
N LYS A 8 4.45 -7.95 -14.87
CA LYS A 8 3.70 -8.92 -14.06
C LYS A 8 4.59 -9.80 -13.18
N LEU A 9 5.73 -10.25 -13.70
CA LEU A 9 6.70 -11.03 -12.94
C LEU A 9 7.36 -10.21 -11.82
N GLU A 10 7.66 -8.94 -12.09
CA GLU A 10 8.25 -8.00 -11.12
C GLU A 10 7.28 -7.67 -9.98
N VAL A 11 6.00 -7.46 -10.28
CA VAL A 11 4.95 -7.28 -9.26
C VAL A 11 4.74 -8.57 -8.45
N ALA A 12 4.76 -9.73 -9.09
CA ALA A 12 4.62 -11.01 -8.40
C ALA A 12 5.80 -11.34 -7.49
N SER A 13 7.04 -11.01 -7.92
CA SER A 13 8.25 -11.13 -7.10
C SER A 13 8.18 -10.20 -5.90
N PHE A 14 7.82 -8.93 -6.10
CA PHE A 14 7.66 -7.96 -5.01
C PHE A 14 6.64 -8.43 -3.97
N LEU A 15 5.51 -8.96 -4.41
CA LEU A 15 4.50 -9.53 -3.52
C LEU A 15 5.08 -10.71 -2.72
N GLN A 16 5.91 -11.58 -3.31
CA GLN A 16 6.57 -12.65 -2.58
C GLN A 16 7.56 -12.11 -1.55
N ASP A 17 8.45 -11.21 -1.96
CA ASP A 17 9.48 -10.63 -1.09
C ASP A 17 8.84 -9.91 0.11
N THR A 18 7.79 -9.13 -0.15
CA THR A 18 7.04 -8.42 0.90
C THR A 18 6.40 -9.40 1.89
N VAL A 19 5.86 -10.51 1.40
CA VAL A 19 5.16 -11.51 2.22
C VAL A 19 6.13 -12.33 3.05
N ASP A 20 7.27 -12.70 2.47
CA ASP A 20 8.31 -13.43 3.17
C ASP A 20 8.97 -12.57 4.25
N GLU A 21 9.20 -11.29 4.00
CA GLU A 21 9.67 -10.34 5.02
C GLU A 21 8.60 -10.03 6.08
N MET A 22 7.32 -9.93 5.70
CA MET A 22 6.21 -9.81 6.65
C MET A 22 6.08 -11.05 7.53
N ALA A 23 6.13 -12.24 6.93
CA ALA A 23 6.13 -13.49 7.67
C ALA A 23 7.34 -13.57 8.62
N SER A 24 8.50 -13.06 8.20
CA SER A 24 9.72 -13.02 9.00
C SER A 24 9.64 -12.02 10.16
N SER A 25 9.13 -10.80 9.92
CA SER A 25 8.94 -9.78 10.96
C SER A 25 7.86 -10.16 11.97
N ILE A 26 6.81 -10.85 11.53
CA ILE A 26 5.77 -11.45 12.39
C ILE A 26 6.36 -12.57 13.26
N LYS A 27 7.29 -13.39 12.73
CA LYS A 27 7.98 -14.46 13.45
C LYS A 27 9.00 -13.93 14.48
N GLN A 28 9.68 -12.82 14.20
CA GLN A 28 10.69 -12.24 15.12
C GLN A 28 10.08 -11.61 16.38
N LYS A 29 8.82 -11.12 16.33
CA LYS A 29 8.10 -10.59 17.50
C LYS A 29 7.43 -11.75 18.29
N LYS A 30 8.21 -12.42 19.16
CA LYS A 30 7.85 -13.60 19.99
C LYS A 30 6.38 -13.63 20.47
N GLY A 31 5.60 -14.64 20.02
CA GLY A 31 4.29 -14.99 20.57
C GLY A 31 3.47 -15.96 19.69
N GLY A 32 3.01 -17.10 20.24
CA GLY A 32 2.39 -18.21 19.49
C GLY A 32 1.14 -17.86 18.64
N LYS A 33 0.39 -16.82 18.99
CA LYS A 33 -0.76 -16.32 18.20
C LYS A 33 -0.36 -15.65 16.87
N LYS A 34 0.93 -15.35 16.66
CA LYS A 34 1.43 -14.65 15.46
C LYS A 34 2.01 -15.57 14.40
N ALA A 35 2.54 -16.75 14.76
CA ALA A 35 2.98 -17.76 13.78
C ALA A 35 1.81 -18.24 12.90
N ALA A 36 0.64 -18.47 13.51
CA ALA A 36 -0.59 -18.79 12.79
C ALA A 36 -1.03 -17.68 11.81
N ARG A 37 -0.75 -16.40 12.13
CA ARG A 37 -1.05 -15.27 11.23
C ARG A 37 -0.12 -15.20 10.03
N ALA A 38 1.13 -15.61 10.17
CA ALA A 38 2.09 -15.64 9.06
C ALA A 38 1.73 -16.73 8.04
N GLU A 39 1.32 -17.92 8.49
CA GLU A 39 0.84 -18.96 7.58
C GLU A 39 -0.51 -18.61 6.95
N ALA A 40 -1.44 -18.03 7.71
CA ALA A 40 -2.70 -17.55 7.14
C ALA A 40 -2.50 -16.47 6.05
N LEU A 41 -1.49 -15.60 6.19
CA LEU A 41 -1.14 -14.62 5.15
C LEU A 41 -0.62 -15.29 3.88
N LYS A 42 0.19 -16.34 4.01
CA LYS A 42 0.70 -17.11 2.86
C LYS A 42 -0.42 -17.84 2.13
N GLU A 43 -1.30 -18.51 2.87
CA GLU A 43 -2.47 -19.17 2.31
C GLU A 43 -3.38 -18.18 1.58
N PHE A 44 -3.64 -17.02 2.19
CA PHE A 44 -4.42 -15.94 1.58
C PHE A 44 -3.84 -15.50 0.23
N ILE A 45 -2.52 -15.33 0.15
CA ILE A 45 -1.87 -14.87 -1.07
C ILE A 45 -1.82 -15.98 -2.12
N GLN A 46 -1.65 -17.23 -1.71
CA GLN A 46 -1.74 -18.36 -2.62
C GLN A 46 -3.14 -18.48 -3.23
N LYS A 47 -4.19 -18.32 -2.43
CA LYS A 47 -5.60 -18.27 -2.86
C LYS A 47 -5.81 -17.18 -3.93
N ILE A 48 -5.35 -15.94 -3.67
CA ILE A 48 -5.42 -14.85 -4.66
C ILE A 48 -4.65 -15.19 -5.95
N ARG A 49 -3.47 -15.80 -5.85
CA ARG A 49 -2.66 -16.20 -7.02
C ARG A 49 -3.33 -17.29 -7.85
N ASN A 50 -4.12 -18.15 -7.23
CA ASN A 50 -4.91 -19.17 -7.92
C ASN A 50 -6.12 -18.57 -8.67
N GLY A 51 -6.37 -17.26 -8.52
CA GLY A 51 -7.50 -16.56 -9.13
C GLY A 51 -8.79 -16.63 -8.31
N GLU A 52 -8.71 -17.10 -7.06
CA GLU A 52 -9.85 -17.16 -6.16
C GLU A 52 -10.14 -15.76 -5.56
N SER A 53 -11.41 -15.49 -5.26
CA SER A 53 -11.85 -14.22 -4.68
C SER A 53 -11.59 -14.16 -3.17
N ALA A 54 -11.15 -13.00 -2.69
CA ALA A 54 -11.08 -12.67 -1.26
C ALA A 54 -12.30 -11.86 -0.82
N SER A 55 -12.78 -12.12 0.39
CA SER A 55 -13.81 -11.32 1.05
C SER A 55 -13.24 -10.01 1.62
N ASN A 56 -14.10 -9.01 1.81
CA ASN A 56 -13.70 -7.73 2.42
C ASN A 56 -13.14 -7.90 3.84
N ASP A 57 -13.65 -8.88 4.60
CA ASP A 57 -13.16 -9.17 5.94
C ASP A 57 -11.75 -9.76 5.92
N GLU A 58 -11.47 -10.70 5.00
CA GLU A 58 -10.11 -11.23 4.79
C GLU A 58 -9.15 -10.11 4.37
N ILE A 59 -9.56 -9.25 3.41
CA ILE A 59 -8.76 -8.11 2.96
C ILE A 59 -8.47 -7.17 4.13
N GLY A 60 -9.49 -6.80 4.91
CA GLY A 60 -9.35 -5.90 6.05
C GLY A 60 -8.49 -6.47 7.19
N GLN A 61 -8.50 -7.79 7.38
CA GLN A 61 -7.66 -8.47 8.36
C GLN A 61 -6.18 -8.37 7.98
N PHE A 62 -5.83 -8.66 6.71
CA PHE A 62 -4.45 -8.69 6.26
C PHE A 62 -3.90 -7.32 5.89
N ALA A 63 -4.75 -6.37 5.44
CA ALA A 63 -4.34 -5.00 5.13
C ALA A 63 -3.63 -4.33 6.32
N LYS A 64 -4.07 -4.60 7.55
CA LYS A 64 -3.47 -4.07 8.79
C LYS A 64 -2.02 -4.52 9.02
N LEU A 65 -1.57 -5.57 8.35
CA LEU A 65 -0.18 -6.03 8.45
C LEU A 65 0.75 -5.16 7.60
N PHE A 66 0.25 -4.55 6.53
CA PHE A 66 1.01 -3.68 5.64
C PHE A 66 1.02 -2.26 6.23
N ASN A 67 1.95 -2.00 7.15
CA ASN A 67 2.19 -0.64 7.64
C ASN A 67 2.88 0.20 6.56
N ASP A 68 2.54 1.49 6.46
CA ASP A 68 3.02 2.39 5.40
C ASP A 68 4.55 2.51 5.41
N GLU A 69 5.17 2.67 6.59
CA GLU A 69 6.64 2.76 6.71
C GLU A 69 7.34 1.50 6.22
N PHE A 70 6.86 0.34 6.65
CA PHE A 70 7.44 -0.96 6.29
C PHE A 70 7.26 -1.26 4.80
N THR A 71 6.11 -0.88 4.23
CA THR A 71 5.81 -1.14 2.83
C THR A 71 6.65 -0.27 1.90
N LEU A 72 6.90 1.00 2.26
CA LEU A 72 7.68 1.91 1.41
C LEU A 72 9.18 1.59 1.37
N ASP A 73 9.76 1.08 2.46
CA ASP A 73 11.19 0.75 2.50
C ASP A 73 11.56 -0.39 1.56
N ASN A 74 10.63 -1.32 1.35
CA ASN A 74 10.82 -2.53 0.55
C ASN A 74 10.42 -2.39 -0.93
N LEU A 75 9.90 -1.22 -1.34
CA LEU A 75 9.57 -0.98 -2.74
C LEU A 75 10.82 -0.72 -3.58
N SER A 76 10.89 -1.36 -4.74
CA SER A 76 11.86 -1.00 -5.77
C SER A 76 11.62 0.44 -6.27
N ARG A 77 12.66 1.09 -6.78
CA ARG A 77 12.56 2.44 -7.34
C ARG A 77 11.44 2.59 -8.39
N VAL A 78 11.26 1.58 -9.25
CA VAL A 78 10.20 1.60 -10.28
C VAL A 78 8.83 1.69 -9.64
N HIS A 79 8.60 0.94 -8.56
CA HIS A 79 7.33 0.98 -7.83
C HIS A 79 7.16 2.32 -7.08
N LEU A 80 8.20 2.82 -6.41
CA LEU A 80 8.17 4.15 -5.77
C LEU A 80 7.80 5.26 -6.77
N VAL A 81 8.42 5.28 -7.94
CA VAL A 81 8.11 6.24 -9.01
C VAL A 81 6.66 6.12 -9.48
N ASN A 82 6.15 4.90 -9.63
CA ASN A 82 4.76 4.68 -10.05
C ASN A 82 3.77 5.11 -8.97
N MET A 83 4.08 4.86 -7.69
CA MET A 83 3.27 5.33 -6.56
C MET A 83 3.22 6.84 -6.49
N CYS A 84 4.36 7.54 -6.68
CA CYS A 84 4.36 9.00 -6.76
C CYS A 84 3.41 9.49 -7.87
N LYS A 85 3.52 8.94 -9.09
CA LYS A 85 2.65 9.32 -10.21
C LYS A 85 1.18 9.02 -9.95
N PHE A 86 0.89 7.88 -9.32
CA PHE A 86 -0.47 7.50 -8.94
C PHE A 86 -1.07 8.47 -7.94
N ALA A 87 -0.27 8.91 -6.95
CA ALA A 87 -0.63 9.93 -5.97
C ALA A 87 -0.63 11.37 -6.52
N GLY A 88 -0.42 11.56 -7.84
CA GLY A 88 -0.34 12.89 -8.46
C GLY A 88 0.94 13.67 -8.16
N LEU A 89 1.95 13.02 -7.57
CA LEU A 89 3.25 13.61 -7.28
C LEU A 89 4.21 13.46 -8.47
N THR A 90 5.02 14.48 -8.70
CA THR A 90 6.14 14.40 -9.65
C THR A 90 7.32 13.69 -8.97
N PRO A 91 7.72 12.48 -9.41
CA PRO A 91 8.84 11.76 -8.82
C PRO A 91 10.17 12.39 -9.21
N PHE A 92 11.07 12.59 -8.23
CA PHE A 92 12.44 13.04 -8.49
C PHE A 92 13.43 12.53 -7.42
N GLY A 93 14.72 12.67 -7.69
CA GLY A 93 15.77 12.38 -6.70
C GLY A 93 16.07 10.89 -6.51
N THR A 94 16.65 10.57 -5.36
CA THR A 94 17.02 9.22 -4.93
C THR A 94 15.82 8.46 -4.34
N ASP A 95 15.97 7.16 -4.13
CA ASP A 95 14.92 6.32 -3.54
C ASP A 95 14.50 6.81 -2.15
N VAL A 96 15.43 7.40 -1.38
CA VAL A 96 15.14 8.05 -0.09
C VAL A 96 14.20 9.24 -0.28
N ILE A 97 14.46 10.09 -1.28
CA ILE A 97 13.61 11.25 -1.58
C ILE A 97 12.22 10.79 -2.01
N LEU A 98 12.12 9.78 -2.88
CA LEU A 98 10.82 9.24 -3.31
C LEU A 98 10.00 8.70 -2.14
N ARG A 99 10.64 7.99 -1.19
CA ARG A 99 9.97 7.51 0.03
C ARG A 99 9.51 8.66 0.90
N GLU A 100 10.33 9.68 1.10
CA GLU A 100 9.94 10.85 1.90
C GLU A 100 8.82 11.67 1.24
N GLN A 101 8.80 11.79 -0.09
CA GLN A 101 7.68 12.40 -0.81
C GLN A 101 6.37 11.65 -0.51
N LEU A 102 6.38 10.31 -0.63
CA LEU A 102 5.20 9.48 -0.35
C LEU A 102 4.79 9.56 1.11
N ARG A 103 5.73 9.47 2.06
CA ARG A 103 5.46 9.60 3.49
C ARG A 103 4.84 10.96 3.84
N SER A 104 5.39 12.05 3.29
CA SER A 104 4.87 13.39 3.51
C SER A 104 3.46 13.55 2.95
N HIS A 105 3.21 13.02 1.76
CA HIS A 105 1.88 13.04 1.13
C HIS A 105 0.85 12.25 1.94
N LEU A 106 1.19 11.05 2.40
CA LEU A 106 0.30 10.23 3.23
C LEU A 106 -0.03 10.91 4.57
N ARG A 107 0.95 11.58 5.21
CA ARG A 107 0.69 12.38 6.41
C ARG A 107 -0.28 13.53 6.13
N ALA A 108 -0.06 14.28 5.06
CA ALA A 108 -0.92 15.39 4.68
C ALA A 108 -2.37 14.93 4.41
N ILE A 109 -2.56 13.84 3.66
CA ILE A 109 -3.90 13.26 3.44
C ILE A 109 -4.55 12.84 4.75
N LYS A 110 -3.79 12.25 5.68
CA LYS A 110 -4.33 11.81 6.95
C LYS A 110 -4.78 12.98 7.83
N GLU A 111 -4.05 14.09 7.81
CA GLU A 111 -4.44 15.33 8.50
C GLU A 111 -5.70 15.93 7.86
N ASP A 112 -5.75 15.97 6.52
CA ASP A 112 -6.92 16.41 5.75
C ASP A 112 -8.15 15.52 6.01
N ASP A 113 -8.00 14.19 6.08
CA ASP A 113 -9.06 13.25 6.45
C ASP A 113 -9.63 13.53 7.85
N ILE A 114 -8.78 13.95 8.79
CA ILE A 114 -9.21 14.31 10.15
C ILE A 114 -10.05 15.60 10.11
N LEU A 115 -9.60 16.61 9.37
CA LEU A 115 -10.32 17.88 9.22
C LEU A 115 -11.66 17.69 8.52
N ILE A 116 -11.68 17.01 7.37
CA ILE A 116 -12.91 16.71 6.61
C ILE A 116 -13.91 15.94 7.49
N ARG A 117 -13.44 15.00 8.31
CA ARG A 117 -14.31 14.27 9.24
C ARG A 117 -14.89 15.16 10.34
N GLN A 118 -14.13 16.14 10.82
CA GLN A 118 -14.58 17.06 11.86
C GLN A 118 -15.58 18.09 11.33
N GLU A 119 -15.36 18.58 10.12
CA GLU A 119 -16.19 19.62 9.50
C GLU A 119 -17.43 19.05 8.78
N GLY A 120 -17.34 17.82 8.27
CA GLY A 120 -18.36 17.17 7.45
C GLY A 120 -17.97 17.19 5.97
N ILE A 121 -18.35 16.16 5.21
CA ILE A 121 -18.01 16.07 3.77
C ILE A 121 -18.82 17.09 2.97
N GLU A 122 -20.03 17.39 3.43
CA GLU A 122 -20.98 18.34 2.85
C GLU A 122 -20.51 19.80 2.89
N THR A 123 -19.48 20.14 3.67
CA THR A 123 -18.93 21.50 3.72
C THR A 123 -17.98 21.79 2.57
N LEU A 124 -17.48 20.75 1.89
CA LEU A 124 -16.55 20.91 0.77
C LEU A 124 -17.29 21.40 -0.48
N SER A 125 -16.71 22.40 -1.14
CA SER A 125 -17.10 22.77 -2.49
C SER A 125 -16.83 21.62 -3.48
N ALA A 126 -17.50 21.65 -4.64
CA ALA A 126 -17.26 20.66 -5.69
C ALA A 126 -15.80 20.66 -6.19
N SER A 127 -15.08 21.80 -6.10
CA SER A 127 -13.64 21.88 -6.38
C SER A 127 -12.81 21.14 -5.34
N GLU A 128 -13.02 21.44 -4.06
CA GLU A 128 -12.28 20.83 -2.96
C GLU A 128 -12.50 19.32 -2.93
N LEU A 129 -13.73 18.86 -3.16
CA LEU A 129 -14.02 17.43 -3.22
C LEU A 129 -13.25 16.73 -4.35
N ARG A 130 -13.17 17.35 -5.55
CA ARG A 130 -12.40 16.79 -6.67
C ARG A 130 -10.90 16.75 -6.36
N ASP A 131 -10.37 17.79 -5.73
CA ASP A 131 -8.95 17.87 -5.38
C ASP A 131 -8.60 16.87 -4.27
N ALA A 132 -9.45 16.75 -3.25
CA ALA A 132 -9.34 15.75 -2.19
C ALA A 132 -9.38 14.32 -2.76
N CYS A 133 -10.26 14.05 -3.73
CA CYS A 133 -10.33 12.77 -4.42
C CYS A 133 -9.04 12.49 -5.22
N ARG A 134 -8.56 13.47 -5.99
CA ARG A 134 -7.34 13.32 -6.79
C ARG A 134 -6.12 13.08 -5.91
N ALA A 135 -5.97 13.80 -4.80
CA ALA A 135 -4.87 13.62 -3.86
C ALA A 135 -4.80 12.18 -3.33
N ARG A 136 -5.97 11.55 -3.12
CA ARG A 136 -6.14 10.15 -2.66
C ARG A 136 -6.04 9.12 -3.80
N GLY A 137 -5.70 9.53 -5.02
CA GLY A 137 -5.58 8.64 -6.18
C GLY A 137 -6.91 8.17 -6.76
N MET A 138 -8.03 8.79 -6.38
CA MET A 138 -9.35 8.52 -6.94
C MET A 138 -9.53 9.29 -8.25
N ARG A 139 -10.25 8.67 -9.20
CA ARG A 139 -10.54 9.22 -10.54
C ARG A 139 -12.03 9.32 -10.76
#